data_AF-A0A7R9KW63-F1
#
_entry.id   AF-A0A7R9KW63-F1
#
_cell.length_a   1.000
_cell.length_b   1.000
_cell.length_c   1.000
_cell.angle_alpha   90.00
_cell.angle_beta   90.00
_cell.angle_gamma   90.00
#
_symmetry.space_group_name_H-M   'P 1'
#
loop_
_entity.id
_entity.type
_entity.pdbx_description
1 polymer ?
#
loop_
_entity_poly.entity_id
_entity_poly.type
_entity_poly.pdbx_seq_one_letter_code
_entity_poly.pdbx_strand_id
1 'polypeptide(L)' 'MSNFKSEVIQRLRADIRSKLDQIGAFVDNELADYIMVLVANQKSKYQMKDDLSLFLGAETDQFVNWLANTLKRLQLANQ' A
#
# COMPACT_ATOMS: atom_id res chain seq x y z
N MET A 1 12.10 -8.68 19.59
CA MET A 1 12.07 -8.01 18.26
C MET A 1 10.85 -7.10 18.22
N SER A 2 11.05 -5.86 17.78
CA SER A 2 10.38 -4.61 18.20
C SER A 2 8.88 -4.46 17.90
N ASN A 3 8.06 -4.19 18.94
CA ASN A 3 6.65 -3.74 18.83
C ASN A 3 6.48 -2.55 17.87
N PHE A 4 7.48 -1.67 17.76
CA PHE A 4 7.47 -0.50 16.90
C PHE A 4 7.29 -0.82 15.40
N LYS A 5 7.93 -1.88 14.89
CA LYS A 5 7.71 -2.31 13.50
C LYS A 5 6.27 -2.77 13.27
N SER A 6 5.64 -3.37 14.28
CA SER A 6 4.25 -3.81 14.22
C SER A 6 3.27 -2.64 14.13
N GLU A 7 3.50 -1.56 14.89
CA GLU A 7 2.65 -0.36 14.86
C GLU A 7 2.71 0.35 13.50
N VAL A 8 3.91 0.52 12.93
CA VAL A 8 4.08 1.11 11.59
C VAL A 8 3.38 0.28 10.52
N ILE A 9 3.48 -1.06 10.61
CA ILE A 9 2.82 -1.99 9.69
C ILE A 9 1.30 -1.90 9.82
N GLN A 10 0.77 -1.84 11.04
CA GLN A 10 -0.67 -1.70 11.29
C GLN A 10 -1.21 -0.37 10.76
N ARG A 11 -0.48 0.73 10.98
CA ARG A 11 -0.83 2.05 10.45
C ARG A 11 -0.83 2.05 8.93
N LEU A 12 0.18 1.48 8.29
CA LEU A 12 0.25 1.39 6.83
C LEU A 12 -0.95 0.60 6.28
N ARG A 13 -1.32 -0.52 6.91
CA ARG A 13 -2.49 -1.32 6.51
C ARG A 13 -3.79 -0.52 6.63
N ALA A 14 -3.95 0.26 7.70
CA ALA A 14 -5.10 1.14 7.88
C ALA A 14 -5.16 2.26 6.82
N ASP A 15 -4.03 2.91 6.54
CA ASP A 15 -3.92 3.95 5.51
C ASP A 15 -4.25 3.39 4.11
N ILE A 16 -3.78 2.17 3.80
CA ILE A 16 -4.09 1.48 2.53
C ILE A 16 -5.59 1.24 2.39
N ARG A 17 -6.23 0.71 3.44
CA ARG A 17 -7.69 0.49 3.44
C ARG A 17 -8.45 1.79 3.19
N SER A 18 -8.16 2.83 3.98
CA SER A 18 -8.81 4.12 3.80
C SER A 18 -8.60 4.69 2.40
N LYS A 19 -7.42 4.49 1.79
CA LYS A 19 -7.16 4.96 0.43
C LYS A 19 -7.94 4.17 -0.62
N LEU A 20 -8.09 2.85 -0.45
CA LEU A 20 -8.92 2.01 -1.33
C LEU A 20 -10.39 2.43 -1.27
N ASP A 21 -10.90 2.72 -0.06
CA ASP A 21 -12.26 3.21 0.15
C ASP A 21 -12.50 4.53 -0.59
N GLN A 22 -11.55 5.46 -0.52
CA GLN A 22 -11.64 6.78 -1.17
C GLN A 22 -11.70 6.71 -2.70
N ILE A 23 -11.05 5.72 -3.31
CA ILE A 23 -11.05 5.56 -4.78
C ILE A 23 -12.16 4.61 -5.26
N GLY A 24 -13.05 4.18 -4.36
CA GLY A 24 -14.14 3.26 -4.69
C GLY A 24 -13.66 1.84 -5.02
N ALA A 25 -12.40 1.51 -4.73
CA ALA A 25 -11.84 0.18 -4.93
C ALA A 25 -12.15 -0.70 -3.71
N PHE A 26 -13.43 -0.93 -3.47
CA PHE A 26 -13.89 -1.83 -2.42
C PHE A 26 -14.18 -3.19 -3.05
N VAL A 27 -13.22 -4.12 -2.96
CA VAL A 27 -13.43 -5.50 -3.45
C VAL A 27 -13.30 -6.54 -2.35
N ASP A 28 -12.38 -6.41 -1.38
CA ASP A 28 -12.41 -7.17 -0.11
C ASP A 28 -11.21 -6.79 0.79
N ASN A 29 -11.26 -7.15 2.09
CA ASN A 29 -10.13 -7.00 3.03
C ASN A 29 -8.82 -7.67 2.51
N GLU A 30 -8.96 -8.61 1.57
CA GLU A 30 -7.89 -9.37 0.94
C GLU A 30 -6.98 -8.50 0.06
N LEU A 31 -7.52 -7.47 -0.61
CA LEU A 31 -6.71 -6.59 -1.47
C LEU A 31 -5.69 -5.78 -0.67
N ALA A 32 -6.08 -5.30 0.50
CA ALA A 32 -5.15 -4.61 1.41
C ALA A 32 -4.03 -5.56 1.86
N ASP A 33 -4.35 -6.83 2.13
CA ASP A 33 -3.37 -7.84 2.55
C ASP A 33 -2.43 -8.22 1.40
N TYR A 34 -2.96 -8.32 0.18
CA TYR A 34 -2.15 -8.51 -1.02
C TYR A 34 -1.16 -7.35 -1.24
N ILE A 35 -1.61 -6.10 -1.13
CA ILE A 35 -0.74 -4.92 -1.24
C ILE A 35 0.37 -4.95 -0.18
N MET A 36 0.04 -5.35 1.05
CA MET A 36 1.04 -5.52 2.11
C MET A 36 2.11 -6.56 1.74
N VAL A 37 1.73 -7.65 1.07
CA VAL A 37 2.68 -8.65 0.54
C VAL A 37 3.56 -8.05 -0.56
N LEU A 38 3.02 -7.23 -1.47
CA LEU A 38 3.82 -6.54 -2.50
C LEU A 38 4.87 -5.62 -1.89
N VAL A 39 4.48 -4.89 -0.83
CA VAL A 39 5.40 -4.01 -0.07
C VAL A 39 6.46 -4.82 0.67
N ALA A 40 6.08 -5.91 1.33
CA ALA A 40 7.01 -6.79 2.04
C ALA A 40 8.04 -7.42 1.08
N ASN A 41 7.62 -7.75 -0.14
CA ASN A 41 8.48 -8.26 -1.21
C ASN A 41 9.29 -7.17 -1.94
N GLN A 42 9.22 -5.91 -1.48
CA GLN A 42 9.93 -4.76 -2.06
C GLN A 42 9.71 -4.62 -3.58
N LYS A 43 8.50 -4.94 -4.06
CA LYS A 43 8.18 -4.81 -5.48
C LYS A 43 8.37 -3.36 -5.93
N SER A 44 8.89 -3.20 -7.15
CA SER A 44 9.05 -1.87 -7.77
C SER A 44 7.68 -1.26 -8.08
N LYS A 45 7.64 0.07 -8.27
CA LYS A 45 6.42 0.77 -8.73
C LYS A 45 5.83 0.16 -10.01
N TYR A 46 6.69 -0.23 -10.95
CA TYR A 46 6.26 -0.84 -12.21
C TYR A 46 5.53 -2.16 -11.96
N GLN A 47 6.13 -3.06 -11.17
CA GLN A 47 5.50 -4.34 -10.83
C GLN A 47 4.21 -4.16 -10.03
N MET A 48 4.17 -3.21 -9.10
CA MET A 48 2.94 -2.90 -8.35
C MET A 48 1.83 -2.37 -9.25
N LYS A 49 2.15 -1.60 -10.29
CA LYS A 49 1.15 -1.13 -11.26
C LYS A 49 0.60 -2.30 -12.07
N ASP A 50 1.47 -3.15 -12.61
CA ASP A 50 1.06 -4.32 -13.36
C ASP A 50 0.14 -5.22 -12.51
N ASP A 51 0.55 -5.54 -11.27
CA ASP A 51 -0.22 -6.37 -10.34
C ASP A 51 -1.57 -5.74 -9.94
N LEU A 52 -1.62 -4.43 -9.72
CA LEU A 52 -2.81 -3.74 -9.21
C LEU A 52 -3.72 -3.19 -10.32
N SER A 53 -3.29 -3.25 -11.58
CA SER A 53 -4.07 -2.77 -12.75
C SER A 53 -5.45 -3.41 -12.85
N LEU A 54 -5.53 -4.73 -12.60
CA LEU A 54 -6.77 -5.51 -12.67
C LEU A 54 -7.75 -5.17 -11.54
N PHE A 55 -7.27 -4.64 -10.42
CA PHE A 55 -8.09 -4.31 -9.25
C PHE A 55 -8.52 -2.84 -9.24
N LEU A 56 -7.61 -1.93 -9.61
CA LEU A 56 -7.81 -0.48 -9.47
C LEU A 56 -8.05 0.24 -10.80
N GLY A 57 -7.84 -0.42 -11.93
CA GLY A 57 -8.10 0.14 -13.26
C GLY A 57 -7.38 1.47 -13.50
N ALA A 58 -8.14 2.53 -13.77
CA ALA A 58 -7.60 3.87 -14.01
C ALA A 58 -6.92 4.48 -12.78
N GLU A 59 -7.28 4.04 -11.57
CA GLU A 59 -6.77 4.58 -10.31
C GLU A 59 -5.40 3.99 -9.92
N THR A 60 -4.95 2.94 -10.61
CA THR A 60 -3.71 2.20 -10.29
C THR A 60 -2.50 3.11 -10.22
N ASP A 61 -2.31 3.99 -11.21
CA ASP A 61 -1.14 4.86 -11.29
C ASP A 61 -1.10 5.86 -10.13
N GLN A 62 -2.25 6.46 -9.81
CA GLN A 62 -2.36 7.41 -8.72
C GLN A 62 -2.15 6.70 -7.37
N PHE A 63 -2.73 5.51 -7.21
CA PHE A 63 -2.61 4.71 -5.99
C PHE A 63 -1.15 4.30 -5.73
N VAL A 64 -0.46 3.73 -6.72
CA VAL A 64 0.94 3.29 -6.57
C VAL A 64 1.88 4.48 -6.31
N ASN A 65 1.62 5.63 -6.93
CA ASN A 65 2.37 6.85 -6.63
C ASN A 65 2.18 7.32 -5.19
N TRP A 66 0.93 7.31 -4.71
CA TRP A 66 0.62 7.61 -3.31
C TRP A 66 1.30 6.62 -2.36
N LEU A 67 1.22 5.32 -2.63
CA LEU A 67 1.79 4.27 -1.79
C LEU A 67 3.31 4.46 -1.62
N ALA A 68 4.03 4.68 -2.71
CA ALA A 68 5.47 4.91 -2.66
C ALA A 68 5.84 6.18 -1.88
N ASN A 69 5.06 7.25 -2.02
CA ASN A 69 5.27 8.47 -1.24
C ASN A 69 4.99 8.24 0.24
N THR A 70 3.96 7.47 0.59
CA THR A 70 3.64 7.08 1.97
C THR A 70 4.76 6.25 2.59
N LEU A 71 5.28 5.24 1.87
CA LEU A 71 6.42 4.44 2.33
C LEU A 71 7.66 5.30 2.56
N LYS A 72 7.97 6.23 1.65
CA LYS A 72 9.10 7.16 1.81
C LYS A 72 8.94 8.05 3.04
N ARG A 73 7.75 8.60 3.29
CA ARG A 73 7.48 9.42 4.49
C ARG A 73 7.64 8.60 5.78
N LEU A 74 7.13 7.37 5.80
CA LEU A 74 7.28 6.48 6.95
C LEU A 74 8.75 6.10 7.18
N GLN A 75 9.54 5.89 6.13
CA GLN A 75 10.98 5.64 6.26
C GLN A 75 11.75 6.86 6.80
N LEU A 76 11.43 8.06 6.30
CA LEU A 76 12.06 9.30 6.76
C LEU A 76 11.69 9.67 8.20
N ALA A 77 10.47 9.34 8.65
CA ALA A 77 10.05 9.53 10.03
C ALA A 77 10.73 8.56 11.03
N ASN A 78 11.49 7.59 10.51
CA ASN A 78 12.21 6.57 11.27
C ASN A 78 13.75 6.75 11.21
N GLN A 79 14.22 7.91 10.76
CA GLN A 79 15.62 8.36 10.86
C GLN A 79 15.75 9.40 11.98
#